data_AF-A0A8C4R0P1-F1
#
_entry.id   AF-A0A8C4R0P1-F1
#
_cell.length_a   1.000
_cell.length_b   1.000
_cell.length_c   1.000
_cell.angle_alpha   90.00
_cell.angle_beta   90.00
_cell.angle_gamma   90.00
#
_symmetry.space_group_name_H-M   'P 1'
#
loop_
_entity.id
_entity.type
_entity.pdbx_description
1 polymer ?
#
loop_
_entity_poly.entity_id
_entity_poly.type
_entity_poly.pdbx_seq_one_letter_code
_entity_poly.pdbx_strand_id
1 'polypeptide(L)'
;NGNHQSDQTNSRWGGGGGGGGGGGGGGGGGGGGGGGGGGMSKCLICIIICHLPFGPTAYFSLTGMVMRHDIPEMATMSEAYPHIILHNFTSRLGQRVSVNILKYLFPVPKEESRRVITFANEDDYISFRHHVYKKVDGKNIELTEVGPRFEMKLFEIKLGTLENPTTAEVEWCFRPFMNTTRKRKFLTVE
;
A
#
# COMPACT_ATOMS: atom_id res chain seq x y z
N ASN A 1 -0.55 -59.94 -46.40
CA ASN A 1 0.43 -60.47 -45.42
C ASN A 1 0.40 -59.55 -44.22
N GLY A 2 -0.40 -59.82 -43.18
CA GLY A 2 -0.19 -60.94 -42.24
C GLY A 2 1.06 -60.60 -41.42
N ASN A 3 1.05 -60.40 -40.10
CA ASN A 3 0.39 -61.17 -39.05
C ASN A 3 0.45 -60.36 -37.73
N HIS A 4 -0.61 -60.34 -36.94
CA HIS A 4 -0.76 -61.12 -35.70
C HIS A 4 0.23 -60.80 -34.57
N GLN A 5 -0.31 -60.27 -33.47
CA GLN A 5 -0.13 -60.93 -32.18
C GLN A 5 -1.37 -60.71 -31.28
N SER A 6 -2.07 -61.84 -31.12
CA SER A 6 -2.96 -62.32 -30.05
C SER A 6 -2.35 -62.15 -28.64
N ASP A 7 -2.99 -62.28 -27.48
CA ASP A 7 -4.34 -62.70 -27.05
C ASP A 7 -4.45 -62.51 -25.53
N GLN A 8 -5.69 -62.52 -25.01
CA GLN A 8 -6.11 -63.02 -23.67
C GLN A 8 -5.70 -62.20 -22.41
N THR A 9 -6.54 -61.88 -21.40
CA THR A 9 -7.82 -62.36 -20.83
C THR A 9 -8.47 -61.16 -20.11
N ASN A 10 -9.75 -61.05 -19.70
CA ASN A 10 -10.49 -61.92 -18.80
C ASN A 10 -12.00 -61.51 -18.70
N SER A 11 -12.83 -62.53 -18.48
CA SER A 11 -14.23 -62.64 -17.98
C SER A 11 -15.05 -61.40 -17.56
N ARG A 12 -16.27 -61.19 -18.07
CA ARG A 12 -17.58 -61.88 -17.82
C ARG A 12 -18.31 -61.37 -16.57
N TRP A 13 -19.30 -60.48 -16.77
CA TRP A 13 -20.58 -60.47 -16.04
C TRP A 13 -21.66 -59.94 -17.01
N GLY A 14 -22.73 -60.71 -17.16
CA GLY A 14 -23.82 -60.42 -18.07
C GLY A 14 -25.01 -59.72 -17.39
N GLY A 15 -25.97 -59.33 -18.23
CA GLY A 15 -27.38 -59.22 -17.82
C GLY A 15 -28.02 -57.84 -17.98
N GLY A 16 -28.78 -57.67 -19.06
CA GLY A 16 -30.16 -57.17 -18.97
C GLY A 16 -30.43 -55.66 -19.06
N GLY A 17 -30.92 -55.24 -20.23
CA GLY A 17 -32.24 -54.60 -20.35
C GLY A 17 -32.39 -53.08 -20.12
N GLY A 18 -32.79 -52.38 -21.19
CA GLY A 18 -33.89 -51.40 -21.12
C GLY A 18 -33.58 -49.90 -21.22
N GLY A 19 -33.95 -49.30 -22.35
CA GLY A 19 -34.79 -48.08 -22.40
C GLY A 19 -34.16 -46.67 -22.42
N GLY A 20 -34.61 -45.84 -23.38
CA GLY A 20 -34.49 -44.36 -23.43
C GLY A 20 -33.37 -43.86 -24.35
N GLY A 21 -33.59 -43.24 -25.52
CA GLY A 21 -34.17 -41.90 -25.72
C GLY A 21 -33.24 -40.83 -25.15
N GLY A 22 -32.66 -39.83 -25.82
CA GLY A 22 -32.79 -39.24 -27.15
C GLY A 22 -32.36 -37.76 -27.02
N GLY A 23 -31.52 -37.25 -27.94
CA GLY A 23 -31.16 -35.81 -28.10
C GLY A 23 -30.23 -35.23 -27.01
N GLY A 24 -29.32 -34.29 -27.25
CA GLY A 24 -28.98 -33.46 -28.39
C GLY A 24 -28.29 -32.17 -27.89
N GLY A 25 -27.24 -31.71 -28.59
CA GLY A 25 -26.61 -30.37 -28.49
C GLY A 25 -25.75 -30.14 -27.23
N GLY A 26 -24.64 -29.42 -27.23
CA GLY A 26 -24.07 -28.51 -28.22
C GLY A 26 -23.42 -27.32 -27.48
N GLY A 27 -22.20 -26.93 -27.89
CA GLY A 27 -21.54 -25.66 -27.53
C GLY A 27 -20.83 -25.65 -26.17
N GLY A 28 -19.56 -25.27 -26.00
CA GLY A 28 -18.71 -24.44 -26.85
C GLY A 28 -18.57 -23.03 -26.25
N GLY A 29 -17.38 -22.73 -25.70
CA GLY A 29 -16.74 -21.41 -25.87
C GLY A 29 -16.90 -20.36 -24.77
N GLY A 30 -15.78 -19.64 -24.56
CA GLY A 30 -15.73 -18.29 -23.99
C GLY A 30 -15.43 -18.27 -22.48
N GLY A 31 -14.24 -17.92 -22.00
CA GLY A 31 -13.41 -16.79 -22.45
C GLY A 31 -13.96 -15.51 -21.81
N GLY A 32 -13.37 -15.10 -20.69
CA GLY A 32 -13.79 -13.92 -19.95
C GLY A 32 -12.71 -13.49 -18.96
N GLY A 33 -11.59 -13.01 -19.48
CA GLY A 33 -10.58 -12.31 -18.70
C GLY A 33 -11.18 -11.04 -18.10
N GLY A 34 -11.44 -11.09 -16.80
CA GLY A 34 -11.77 -9.91 -16.00
C GLY A 34 -10.48 -9.15 -15.68
N GLY A 35 -9.93 -8.45 -16.68
CA GLY A 35 -8.99 -7.37 -16.44
C GLY A 35 -9.74 -6.28 -15.66
N GLY A 36 -9.59 -6.29 -14.34
CA GLY A 36 -10.10 -5.25 -13.45
C GLY A 36 -9.43 -3.92 -13.78
N GLY A 37 -10.05 -3.19 -14.71
CA GLY A 37 -9.67 -1.85 -15.10
C GLY A 37 -9.53 -0.96 -13.86
N GLY A 38 -8.40 -0.27 -13.80
CA GLY A 38 -8.06 0.69 -12.76
C GLY A 38 -9.14 1.72 -12.56
N GLY A 39 -9.93 1.56 -11.50
CA GLY A 39 -10.78 2.59 -10.94
C GLY A 39 -9.95 3.59 -10.15
N MET A 40 -9.05 4.32 -10.79
CA MET A 40 -8.41 5.51 -10.21
C MET A 40 -8.91 6.74 -10.94
N SER A 41 -10.18 7.08 -10.70
CA SER A 41 -10.75 8.36 -11.12
C SER A 41 -11.62 8.91 -10.01
N LYS A 42 -10.95 9.27 -8.92
CA LYS A 42 -11.33 10.43 -8.11
C LYS A 42 -10.10 11.31 -8.06
N CYS A 43 -10.23 12.55 -8.52
CA CYS A 43 -9.21 13.59 -8.38
C CYS A 43 -9.07 13.92 -6.90
N LEU A 44 -8.38 13.07 -6.17
CA LEU A 44 -7.90 13.32 -4.81
C LEU A 44 -6.47 13.81 -4.95
N ILE A 45 -6.15 14.90 -4.25
CA ILE A 45 -4.76 15.33 -4.10
C ILE A 45 -4.02 14.17 -3.45
N CYS A 46 -2.93 13.71 -4.06
CA CYS A 46 -2.22 12.52 -3.63
C CYS A 46 -0.70 12.72 -3.69
N ILE A 47 0.01 11.93 -2.88
CA ILE A 47 1.45 11.77 -2.97
C ILE A 47 1.77 10.30 -3.21
N ILE A 48 2.70 10.05 -4.12
CA ILE A 48 3.18 8.72 -4.49
C ILE A 48 4.65 8.65 -4.10
N ILE A 49 4.99 7.68 -3.26
CA ILE A 49 6.35 7.43 -2.82
C ILE A 49 6.82 6.14 -3.46
N CYS A 50 7.78 6.23 -4.38
CA CYS A 50 8.36 5.09 -5.10
C CYS A 50 9.83 4.93 -4.72
N HIS A 51 10.19 3.78 -4.17
CA HIS A 51 11.58 3.43 -3.87
C HIS A 51 12.24 2.80 -5.10
N LEU A 52 13.38 3.35 -5.54
CA LEU A 52 14.16 2.85 -6.66
C LEU A 52 15.37 2.01 -6.17
N PRO A 53 15.92 1.10 -7.00
CA PRO A 53 15.49 0.75 -8.37
C PRO A 53 14.36 -0.28 -8.44
N PHE A 54 14.12 -1.08 -7.39
CA PHE A 54 13.10 -2.16 -7.38
C PHE A 54 12.31 -2.19 -6.06
N GLY A 55 12.11 -1.03 -5.44
CA GLY A 55 11.41 -0.92 -4.17
C GLY A 55 9.89 -0.83 -4.30
N PRO A 56 9.17 -0.80 -3.17
CA PRO A 56 7.73 -0.64 -3.18
C PRO A 56 7.32 0.78 -3.58
N THR A 57 6.11 0.88 -4.15
CA THR A 57 5.42 2.16 -4.36
C THR A 57 4.22 2.26 -3.45
N ALA A 58 4.18 3.30 -2.62
CA ALA A 58 3.09 3.58 -1.71
C ALA A 58 2.31 4.83 -2.15
N TYR A 59 0.99 4.72 -2.12
CA TYR A 59 0.08 5.75 -2.57
C TYR A 59 -0.71 6.29 -1.38
N PHE A 60 -0.70 7.61 -1.22
CA PHE A 60 -1.38 8.30 -0.14
C PHE A 60 -2.29 9.40 -0.66
N SER A 61 -3.50 9.50 -0.10
CA SER A 61 -4.38 10.66 -0.30
C SER A 61 -4.05 11.72 0.73
N LEU A 62 -4.02 12.99 0.33
CA LEU A 62 -3.73 14.12 1.20
C LEU A 62 -5.00 14.87 1.60
N THR A 63 -5.06 15.33 2.85
CA THR A 63 -6.14 16.14 3.41
C THR A 63 -5.59 17.24 4.31
N GLY A 64 -6.34 18.33 4.48
CA GLY A 64 -5.99 19.40 5.43
C GLY A 64 -4.64 20.07 5.14
N MET A 65 -4.32 20.29 3.86
CA MET A 65 -3.03 20.85 3.46
C MET A 65 -2.95 22.34 3.81
N VAL A 66 -1.92 22.71 4.56
CA VAL A 66 -1.48 24.10 4.74
C VAL A 66 -0.09 24.21 4.16
N MET A 67 0.06 25.04 3.14
CA MET A 67 1.33 25.19 2.45
C MET A 67 2.27 26.07 3.26
N ARG A 68 3.58 25.92 3.06
CA ARG A 68 4.59 26.71 3.79
C ARG A 68 4.36 28.23 3.66
N HIS A 69 3.93 28.70 2.49
CA HIS A 69 3.71 30.13 2.24
C HIS A 69 2.52 30.72 3.02
N ASP A 70 1.64 29.86 3.53
CA ASP A 70 0.47 30.26 4.33
C ASP A 70 0.78 30.24 5.84
N ILE A 71 1.96 29.77 6.26
CA ILE A 71 2.32 29.67 7.67
C ILE A 71 2.87 31.03 8.15
N PRO A 72 2.31 31.60 9.23
CA PRO A 72 2.80 32.86 9.78
C PRO A 72 4.20 32.69 10.36
N GLU A 73 5.00 33.76 10.33
CA GLU A 73 6.36 33.79 10.91
C GLU A 73 7.31 32.72 10.32
N MET A 74 7.41 32.71 8.99
CA MET A 74 8.27 31.77 8.25
C MET A 74 9.74 31.89 8.66
N ALA A 75 10.20 30.99 9.54
CA ALA A 75 11.61 30.83 9.83
C ALA A 75 12.36 30.23 8.62
N THR A 76 13.66 30.54 8.52
CA THR A 76 14.54 29.94 7.52
C THR A 76 14.64 28.43 7.74
N MET A 77 14.46 27.65 6.67
CA MET A 77 14.61 26.19 6.75
C MET A 77 16.08 25.84 6.63
N SER A 78 16.61 25.19 7.67
CA SER A 78 17.93 24.57 7.58
C SER A 78 17.88 23.36 6.65
N GLU A 79 18.90 23.23 5.79
CA GLU A 79 19.11 22.06 4.93
C GLU A 79 19.71 20.87 5.69
N ALA A 80 19.96 21.01 6.99
CA ALA A 80 20.41 19.92 7.84
C ALA A 80 19.44 18.72 7.76
N TYR A 81 20.02 17.52 7.85
CA TYR A 81 19.27 16.28 7.83
C TYR A 81 18.37 16.18 9.07
N PRO A 82 17.06 15.93 8.90
CA PRO A 82 16.10 15.95 9.99
C PRO A 82 16.15 14.68 10.83
N HIS A 83 15.93 14.83 12.14
CA HIS A 83 15.48 13.70 12.96
C HIS A 83 14.03 13.35 12.60
N ILE A 84 13.72 12.06 12.57
CA ILE A 84 12.41 11.55 12.18
C ILE A 84 11.74 10.95 13.42
N ILE A 85 10.51 11.39 13.70
CA ILE A 85 9.65 10.80 14.73
C ILE A 85 8.54 10.02 14.02
N LEU A 86 8.45 8.73 14.31
CA LEU A 86 7.41 7.82 13.81
C LEU A 86 6.57 7.39 15.01
N HIS A 87 5.36 7.91 15.12
CA HIS A 87 4.50 7.68 16.29
C HIS A 87 3.31 6.78 15.92
N ASN A 88 3.07 5.75 16.75
CA ASN A 88 1.90 4.86 16.70
C ASN A 88 1.75 4.01 15.41
N PHE A 89 2.86 3.48 14.90
CA PHE A 89 2.90 2.51 13.79
C PHE A 89 3.24 1.10 14.30
N THR A 90 2.30 0.48 15.02
CA THR A 90 2.60 -0.77 15.76
C THR A 90 2.32 -2.04 14.96
N SER A 91 1.40 -2.00 13.99
CA SER A 91 1.05 -3.17 13.17
C SER A 91 2.14 -3.53 12.16
N ARG A 92 2.07 -4.74 11.58
CA ARG A 92 2.98 -5.16 10.50
C ARG A 92 2.93 -4.20 9.30
N LEU A 93 1.74 -3.77 8.90
CA LEU A 93 1.58 -2.77 7.84
C LEU A 93 2.10 -1.40 8.28
N GLY A 94 1.86 -1.02 9.53
CA GLY A 94 2.38 0.21 10.14
C GLY A 94 3.91 0.26 10.13
N GLN A 95 4.57 -0.82 10.50
CA GLN A 95 6.03 -0.97 10.42
C GLN A 95 6.53 -0.91 8.98
N ARG A 96 5.84 -1.56 8.04
CA ARG A 96 6.13 -1.49 6.60
C ARG A 96 6.09 -0.05 6.09
N VAL A 97 5.06 0.73 6.44
CA VAL A 97 4.93 2.13 6.04
C VAL A 97 5.97 3.01 6.72
N SER A 98 6.11 2.91 8.04
CA SER A 98 6.96 3.80 8.82
C SER A 98 8.46 3.54 8.60
N VAL A 99 8.91 2.29 8.78
CA VAL A 99 10.33 1.92 8.78
C VAL A 99 10.87 1.70 7.37
N ASN A 100 10.09 1.08 6.47
CA ASN A 100 10.58 0.74 5.13
C ASN A 100 10.26 1.79 4.07
N ILE A 101 9.20 2.59 4.23
CA ILE A 101 8.79 3.55 3.21
C ILE A 101 9.13 4.98 3.63
N LEU A 102 8.63 5.45 4.77
CA LEU A 102 8.75 6.86 5.18
C LEU A 102 10.13 7.21 5.74
N LYS A 103 10.74 6.33 6.54
CA LYS A 103 12.07 6.58 7.15
C LYS A 103 13.16 6.78 6.09
N TYR A 104 13.15 5.99 5.03
CA TYR A 104 14.18 6.02 3.98
C TYR A 104 14.03 7.17 2.98
N LEU A 105 13.06 8.06 3.16
CA LEU A 105 12.97 9.30 2.40
C LEU A 105 14.00 10.34 2.83
N PHE A 106 14.55 10.18 4.03
CA PHE A 106 15.49 11.13 4.59
C PHE A 106 16.82 10.44 4.95
N PRO A 107 17.95 11.14 4.76
CA PRO A 107 19.25 10.66 5.21
C PRO A 107 19.36 10.66 6.74
N VAL A 108 20.36 9.93 7.25
CA VAL A 108 20.61 9.82 8.69
C VAL A 108 21.08 11.17 9.25
N PRO A 109 20.39 11.72 10.27
CA PRO A 109 20.76 13.00 10.87
C PRO A 109 22.02 12.90 11.74
N LYS A 110 22.72 14.03 11.87
CA LYS A 110 23.75 14.23 12.91
C LYS A 110 23.09 14.47 14.26
N GLU A 111 23.78 14.14 15.35
CA GLU A 111 23.25 14.33 16.71
C GLU A 111 22.95 15.79 17.06
N GLU A 112 23.69 16.75 16.48
CA GLU A 112 23.43 18.17 16.72
C GLU A 112 22.30 18.76 15.86
N SER A 113 21.66 17.95 15.00
CA SER A 113 20.60 18.45 14.13
C SER A 113 19.39 18.91 14.95
N ARG A 114 18.91 20.11 14.64
CA ARG A 114 17.76 20.73 15.32
C ARG A 114 16.46 20.60 14.53
N ARG A 115 16.51 20.01 13.35
CA ARG A 115 15.37 19.84 12.45
C ARG A 115 14.69 18.52 12.76
N VAL A 116 13.37 18.53 12.89
CA VAL A 116 12.56 17.35 13.22
C VAL A 116 11.37 17.25 12.29
N ILE A 117 11.17 16.07 11.71
CA ILE A 117 9.99 15.72 10.94
C ILE A 117 9.22 14.65 11.71
N THR A 118 7.93 14.88 11.89
CA THR A 118 7.05 13.97 12.63
C THR A 118 6.03 13.39 11.69
N PHE A 119 5.92 12.06 11.73
CA PHE A 119 4.81 11.29 11.19
C PHE A 119 4.08 10.68 12.38
N ALA A 120 2.92 11.23 12.73
CA ALA A 120 2.10 10.73 13.82
C ALA A 120 0.85 10.06 13.28
N ASN A 121 0.66 8.78 13.58
CA ASN A 121 -0.50 8.03 13.17
C ASN A 121 -1.62 8.08 14.22
N GLU A 122 -2.82 8.48 13.80
CA GLU A 122 -4.04 8.44 14.59
C GLU A 122 -5.20 8.01 13.66
N ASP A 123 -5.86 6.90 14.01
CA ASP A 123 -6.97 6.32 13.21
C ASP A 123 -6.69 6.16 11.70
N ASP A 124 -5.47 5.71 11.38
CA ASP A 124 -4.92 5.54 10.03
C ASP A 124 -4.74 6.84 9.23
N TYR A 125 -4.85 8.00 9.88
CA TYR A 125 -4.42 9.29 9.36
C TYR A 125 -3.02 9.60 9.88
N ILE A 126 -2.09 9.76 8.96
CA ILE A 126 -0.72 10.10 9.27
C ILE A 126 -0.58 11.61 9.19
N SER A 127 -0.52 12.27 10.34
CA SER A 127 -0.21 13.68 10.46
C SER A 127 1.27 13.92 10.17
N PHE A 128 1.55 14.68 9.12
CA PHE A 128 2.89 15.19 8.81
C PHE A 128 3.08 16.57 9.44
N ARG A 129 4.16 16.74 10.22
CA ARG A 129 4.58 18.03 10.75
C ARG A 129 6.08 18.20 10.61
N HIS A 130 6.52 19.44 10.40
CA HIS A 130 7.92 19.76 10.20
C HIS A 130 8.32 20.96 11.06
N HIS A 131 9.15 20.69 12.06
CA HIS A 131 9.57 21.66 13.07
C HIS A 131 11.09 21.80 13.11
N VAL A 132 11.54 22.93 13.64
CA VAL A 132 12.88 23.13 14.18
C VAL A 132 12.73 23.37 15.67
N TYR A 133 13.60 22.77 16.48
CA TYR A 133 13.57 22.97 17.92
C TYR A 133 14.75 23.80 18.42
N LYS A 134 14.54 24.55 19.50
CA LYS A 134 15.57 25.27 20.25
C LYS A 134 15.54 24.82 21.71
N LYS A 135 16.71 24.56 22.28
CA LYS A 135 16.87 24.30 23.72
C LYS A 135 17.14 25.65 24.38
N VAL A 136 16.24 26.09 25.27
CA VAL A 136 16.36 27.39 25.95
C VAL A 136 17.19 27.22 27.23
N ASP A 137 16.71 26.38 28.16
CA ASP A 137 17.33 26.18 29.48
C ASP A 137 17.92 24.78 29.67
N GLY A 138 18.26 24.09 28.57
CA GLY A 138 18.72 22.70 28.57
C GLY A 138 17.64 21.65 28.90
N LYS A 139 16.56 22.02 29.60
CA LYS A 139 15.38 21.17 29.87
C LYS A 139 14.18 21.50 28.99
N ASN A 140 13.96 22.79 28.72
CA ASN A 140 12.82 23.26 27.94
C ASN A 140 13.16 23.25 26.45
N ILE A 141 12.23 22.72 25.65
CA ILE A 141 12.34 22.64 24.19
C ILE A 141 11.21 23.49 23.59
N GLU A 142 11.59 24.49 22.82
CA GLU A 142 10.65 25.28 22.03
C GLU A 142 10.64 24.77 20.59
N LEU A 143 9.45 24.59 20.02
CA LEU A 143 9.26 24.15 18.64
C LEU A 143 8.79 25.34 17.79
N THR A 144 9.44 25.53 16.65
CA THR A 144 9.01 26.47 15.62
C THR A 144 8.67 25.68 14.37
N GLU A 145 7.50 25.93 13.81
CA GLU A 145 7.07 25.26 12.59
C GLU A 145 7.72 25.89 11.35
N VAL A 146 8.14 25.04 10.41
CA VAL A 146 8.86 25.49 9.22
C VAL A 146 8.36 24.88 7.91
N GLY A 147 7.58 23.80 7.94
CA GLY A 147 7.15 23.10 6.73
C GLY A 147 5.64 22.99 6.61
N PRO A 148 5.13 22.47 5.48
CA PRO A 148 3.69 22.31 5.28
C PRO A 148 3.07 21.37 6.31
N ARG A 149 1.78 21.59 6.60
CA ARG A 149 0.94 20.69 7.38
C ARG A 149 0.08 19.91 6.41
N PHE A 150 -0.05 18.62 6.63
CA PHE A 150 -1.09 17.83 6.00
C PHE A 150 -1.29 16.54 6.77
N GLU A 151 -2.41 15.92 6.50
CA GLU A 151 -2.67 14.54 6.85
C GLU A 151 -2.60 13.72 5.57
N MET A 152 -2.06 12.52 5.69
CA MET A 152 -2.02 11.58 4.59
C MET A 152 -2.56 10.23 5.03
N LYS A 153 -3.34 9.61 4.14
CA LYS A 153 -3.93 8.29 4.37
C LYS A 153 -3.46 7.33 3.30
N LEU A 154 -2.86 6.22 3.72
CA LEU A 154 -2.42 5.16 2.82
C LEU A 154 -3.66 4.51 2.17
N PHE A 155 -3.66 4.38 0.85
CA PHE A 155 -4.70 3.63 0.15
C PHE A 155 -4.18 2.45 -0.68
N GLU A 156 -2.89 2.41 -1.02
CA GLU A 156 -2.32 1.29 -1.78
C GLU A 156 -0.80 1.16 -1.58
N ILE A 157 -0.30 -0.08 -1.58
CA ILE A 157 1.12 -0.43 -1.67
C ILE A 157 1.29 -1.47 -2.77
N LYS A 158 2.20 -1.21 -3.72
CA LYS A 158 2.60 -2.13 -4.79
C LYS A 158 4.06 -2.56 -4.64
N LEU A 159 4.36 -3.81 -4.95
CA LEU A 159 5.71 -4.38 -5.01
C LEU A 159 6.33 -4.12 -6.40
N GLY A 160 6.60 -2.86 -6.69
CA GLY A 160 7.21 -2.45 -7.95
C GLY A 160 7.30 -0.93 -8.08
N THR A 161 8.03 -0.50 -9.10
CA THR A 161 8.22 0.93 -9.42
C THR A 161 7.03 1.50 -10.19
N LEU A 162 7.05 2.83 -10.37
CA LEU A 162 6.00 3.57 -11.08
C LEU A 162 5.86 3.20 -12.57
N GLU A 163 6.90 2.64 -13.20
CA GLU A 163 6.89 2.33 -14.64
C GLU A 163 5.94 1.18 -14.99
N ASN A 164 5.71 0.26 -14.05
CA ASN A 164 4.98 -0.98 -14.29
C ASN A 164 3.76 -1.12 -13.34
N PRO A 165 2.86 -0.12 -13.25
CA PRO A 165 1.83 -0.07 -12.22
C PRO A 165 0.74 -1.13 -12.41
N THR A 166 0.54 -1.63 -13.63
CA THR A 166 -0.47 -2.63 -13.98
C THR A 166 0.00 -4.06 -13.75
N THR A 167 1.31 -4.31 -13.80
CA THR A 167 1.89 -5.64 -13.65
C THR A 167 2.44 -5.89 -12.25
N ALA A 168 2.75 -4.84 -11.49
CA ALA A 168 3.26 -4.96 -10.13
C ALA A 168 2.21 -5.59 -9.19
N GLU A 169 2.65 -6.52 -8.35
CA GLU A 169 1.81 -7.16 -7.34
C GLU A 169 1.35 -6.13 -6.30
N VAL A 170 0.07 -6.17 -5.92
CA VAL A 170 -0.50 -5.32 -4.86
C VAL A 170 -0.23 -5.98 -3.51
N GLU A 171 0.69 -5.43 -2.72
CA GLU A 171 0.97 -5.88 -1.35
C GLU A 171 -0.22 -5.62 -0.44
N TRP A 172 -0.79 -4.41 -0.56
CA TRP A 172 -1.94 -3.99 0.25
C TRP A 172 -2.76 -2.93 -0.46
N CYS A 173 -4.08 -2.97 -0.28
CA CYS A 173 -4.97 -1.93 -0.79
C CYS A 173 -6.12 -1.69 0.18
N PHE A 174 -6.51 -0.42 0.32
CA PHE A 174 -7.63 -0.01 1.13
C PHE A 174 -8.95 -0.37 0.43
N ARG A 175 -9.83 -1.10 1.13
CA ARG A 175 -11.12 -1.56 0.60
C ARG A 175 -12.28 -0.87 1.34
N PRO A 176 -12.72 0.32 0.89
CA PRO A 176 -13.70 1.14 1.64
C PRO A 176 -15.10 0.52 1.72
N PHE A 177 -15.47 -0.33 0.77
CA PHE A 177 -16.83 -0.86 0.63
C PHE A 177 -17.08 -2.17 1.41
N MET A 178 -16.15 -2.59 2.27
CA MET A 178 -16.38 -3.73 3.17
C MET A 178 -16.95 -3.23 4.51
N ASN A 179 -17.98 -3.91 5.02
CA ASN A 179 -18.67 -3.52 6.26
C ASN A 179 -17.74 -3.41 7.48
N THR A 180 -16.69 -4.24 7.53
CA THR A 180 -15.74 -4.26 8.65
C THR A 180 -14.63 -3.21 8.54
N THR A 181 -14.40 -2.62 7.36
CA THR A 181 -13.29 -1.68 7.13
C THR A 181 -13.37 -0.46 8.02
N ARG A 182 -14.58 0.10 8.24
CA ARG A 182 -14.75 1.31 9.05
C ARG A 182 -14.40 1.12 10.53
N LYS A 183 -14.35 -0.13 11.00
CA LYS A 183 -14.07 -0.47 12.40
C LYS A 183 -12.62 -0.91 12.63
N ARG A 184 -11.85 -1.11 11.55
CA ARG A 184 -10.48 -1.64 11.63
C ARG A 184 -9.48 -0.50 11.56
N LYS A 185 -8.48 -0.56 12.42
CA LYS A 185 -7.24 0.22 12.29
C LYS A 185 -6.20 -0.65 11.58
N PHE A 186 -5.60 -0.13 10.52
CA PHE A 186 -4.68 -0.87 9.67
C PHE A 186 -3.21 -0.64 10.05
N LEU A 187 -2.88 0.54 10.58
CA LEU A 187 -1.51 0.94 10.91
C LEU A 187 -1.15 0.67 12.39
N THR A 188 -2.15 0.50 13.26
CA THR A 188 -1.99 0.24 14.70
C THR A 188 -2.60 -1.11 15.07
N VAL A 189 -1.95 -1.86 15.97
CA VAL A 189 -2.53 -2.99 16.71
C VAL A 189 -3.16 -2.43 17.98
N GLU A 190 -4.44 -2.72 18.21
CA GLU A 190 -5.12 -2.50 19.49
C GLU A 190 -4.62 -3.47 20.57
#